data_AF-A0A1Q7QLN2-F1
#
_entry.id   AF-A0A1Q7QLN2-F1
#
_cell.length_a   1.000
_cell.length_b   1.000
_cell.length_c   1.000
_cell.angle_alpha   90.00
_cell.angle_beta   90.00
_cell.angle_gamma   90.00
#
_symmetry.space_group_name_H-M   'P 1'
#
loop_
_entity.id
_entity.type
_entity.pdbx_description
1 polymer ?
#
loop_
_entity_poly.entity_id
_entity_poly.type
_entity_poly.pdbx_seq_one_letter_code
_entity_poly.pdbx_strand_id
1 'polypeptide(L)'
;MPWLIGLVRASPGWAHVDWLATSVIASALGDGPGLRRRVRAWARDRDVWVRRTALLVQHDALRRGEGDFALFAEIAAPMLGEREFWIRKAIGWVLREVSKKRPALVRDFLLEHRERVSGLTLSEGAKYLPAAMRRELGLAPVPAWSRREEARAGG
;
A
#
# COMPACT_ATOMS: atom_id res chain seq x y z
N MET A 1 -9.19 -19.87 3.11
CA MET A 1 -10.09 -20.03 1.95
C MET A 1 -9.23 -20.37 0.74
N PRO A 2 -8.90 -21.66 0.56
CA PRO A 2 -7.95 -22.08 -0.48
C PRO A 2 -8.39 -21.70 -1.90
N TRP A 3 -9.69 -21.77 -2.20
CA TRP A 3 -10.23 -21.46 -3.52
C TRP A 3 -10.04 -19.99 -3.93
N LEU A 4 -10.24 -19.02 -3.02
CA LEU A 4 -10.01 -17.60 -3.30
C LEU A 4 -8.55 -17.32 -3.66
N ILE A 5 -7.62 -17.94 -2.93
CA ILE A 5 -6.19 -17.84 -3.25
C ILE A 5 -5.86 -18.59 -4.54
N GLY A 6 -6.56 -19.68 -4.85
CA GLY A 6 -6.49 -20.32 -6.16
C GLY A 6 -6.84 -19.36 -7.31
N LEU A 7 -7.90 -18.54 -7.16
CA LEU A 7 -8.26 -17.51 -8.14
C LEU A 7 -7.20 -16.42 -8.27
N VAL A 8 -6.60 -16.00 -7.16
CA VAL A 8 -5.48 -15.03 -7.18
C VAL A 8 -4.30 -15.60 -7.98
N ARG A 9 -3.94 -16.86 -7.77
CA ARG A 9 -2.85 -17.53 -8.49
C ARG A 9 -3.14 -17.72 -9.97
N ALA A 10 -4.40 -17.91 -10.33
CA ALA A 10 -4.85 -18.06 -11.71
C ALA A 10 -5.11 -16.71 -12.42
N SER A 11 -4.92 -15.58 -11.75
CA SER A 11 -5.23 -14.27 -12.31
C SER A 11 -4.24 -13.88 -13.41
N PRO A 12 -4.71 -13.31 -14.55
CA PRO A 12 -3.84 -12.98 -15.69
C PRO A 12 -3.00 -11.72 -15.47
N GLY A 13 -3.19 -11.00 -14.36
CA GLY A 13 -2.40 -9.83 -14.02
C GLY A 13 -2.96 -9.02 -12.87
N TRP A 14 -2.27 -7.92 -12.56
CA TRP A 14 -2.52 -7.07 -11.39
C TRP A 14 -3.95 -6.55 -11.29
N ALA A 15 -4.61 -6.19 -12.40
CA ALA A 15 -5.96 -5.62 -12.36
C ALA A 15 -6.99 -6.61 -11.79
N HIS A 16 -6.88 -7.88 -12.15
CA HIS A 16 -7.76 -8.94 -11.62
C HIS A 16 -7.44 -9.21 -10.13
N VAL A 17 -6.15 -9.28 -9.78
CA VAL A 17 -5.70 -9.48 -8.40
C VAL A 17 -6.19 -8.36 -7.49
N ASP A 18 -6.11 -7.11 -7.95
CA ASP A 18 -6.52 -5.94 -7.18
C ASP A 18 -8.02 -5.98 -6.88
N TRP A 19 -8.84 -6.21 -7.91
CA TRP A 19 -10.28 -6.34 -7.73
C TRP A 19 -10.66 -7.50 -6.80
N LEU A 20 -10.01 -8.65 -6.95
CA LEU A 20 -10.21 -9.79 -6.03
C LEU A 20 -9.80 -9.42 -4.60
N ALA A 21 -8.66 -8.75 -4.41
CA ALA A 21 -8.14 -8.42 -3.09
C ALA A 21 -9.00 -7.38 -2.37
N THR A 22 -9.28 -6.24 -3.02
CA THR A 22 -9.93 -5.08 -2.38
C THR A 22 -11.44 -5.25 -2.24
N SER A 23 -12.07 -6.08 -3.09
CA SER A 23 -13.53 -6.23 -3.12
C SER A 23 -13.97 -7.60 -2.61
N VAL A 24 -13.58 -8.68 -3.29
CA VAL A 24 -14.11 -10.03 -3.02
C VAL A 24 -13.53 -10.60 -1.73
N ILE A 25 -12.20 -10.64 -1.63
CA ILE A 25 -11.49 -11.23 -0.50
C ILE A 25 -11.68 -10.36 0.74
N ALA A 26 -11.58 -9.03 0.62
CA ALA A 26 -11.85 -8.12 1.73
C ALA A 26 -13.24 -8.37 2.36
N SER A 27 -14.28 -8.46 1.53
CA SER A 27 -15.65 -8.72 1.99
C SER A 27 -15.81 -10.11 2.61
N ALA A 28 -15.14 -11.12 2.06
CA ALA A 28 -15.25 -12.50 2.55
C ALA A 28 -14.50 -12.77 3.86
N LEU A 29 -13.42 -12.03 4.15
CA LEU A 29 -12.61 -12.28 5.34
C LEU A 29 -13.18 -11.65 6.61
N GLY A 30 -13.90 -10.54 6.50
CA GLY A 30 -14.30 -9.71 7.63
C GLY A 30 -13.09 -9.24 8.47
N ASP A 31 -13.37 -8.71 9.66
CA ASP A 31 -12.35 -8.24 10.59
C ASP A 31 -11.98 -9.28 11.66
N GLY A 32 -10.82 -9.10 12.31
CA GLY A 32 -10.44 -9.85 13.51
C GLY A 32 -9.27 -10.84 13.36
N PRO A 33 -9.06 -11.75 14.34
CA PRO A 33 -7.87 -12.60 14.42
C PRO A 33 -7.66 -13.53 13.22
N GLY A 34 -8.76 -13.93 12.55
CA GLY A 34 -8.72 -14.76 11.34
C GLY A 34 -8.08 -14.05 10.15
N LEU A 35 -8.40 -12.76 9.96
CA LEU A 35 -7.78 -11.90 8.95
C LEU A 35 -6.27 -11.77 9.21
N ARG A 36 -5.89 -11.40 10.43
CA ARG A 36 -4.48 -11.19 10.81
C ARG A 36 -3.60 -12.41 10.53
N ARG A 37 -4.04 -13.63 10.90
CA ARG A 37 -3.30 -14.86 10.58
C ARG A 37 -3.14 -15.09 9.08
N ARG A 38 -4.22 -14.93 8.32
CA ARG A 38 -4.20 -15.18 6.87
C ARG A 38 -3.28 -14.20 6.15
N VAL A 39 -3.40 -12.92 6.45
CA VAL A 39 -2.59 -11.87 5.86
C VAL A 39 -1.10 -12.07 6.16
N ARG A 40 -0.73 -12.43 7.39
CA ARG A 40 0.66 -12.77 7.74
C ARG A 40 1.19 -13.98 6.97
N ALA A 41 0.35 -15.00 6.77
CA ALA A 41 0.73 -16.16 5.98
C ALA A 41 0.93 -15.80 4.50
N TRP A 42 -0.01 -15.05 3.91
CA TRP A 42 0.03 -14.63 2.50
C TRP A 42 1.18 -13.68 2.20
N ALA A 43 1.55 -12.82 3.17
CA ALA A 43 2.69 -11.93 3.05
C ALA A 43 4.04 -12.68 2.90
N ARG A 44 4.11 -13.96 3.25
CA ARG A 44 5.30 -14.80 3.13
C ARG A 44 5.23 -15.78 1.96
N ASP A 45 4.17 -15.70 1.15
CA ASP A 45 3.98 -16.61 0.03
C ASP A 45 5.03 -16.36 -1.06
N ARG A 46 5.40 -17.42 -1.80
CA ARG A 46 6.36 -17.32 -2.91
C ARG A 46 5.77 -16.56 -4.09
N ASP A 47 4.46 -16.61 -4.24
CA ASP A 47 3.73 -15.95 -5.31
C ASP A 47 3.52 -14.47 -5.04
N VAL A 48 3.97 -13.64 -5.98
CA VAL A 48 3.86 -12.19 -5.93
C VAL A 48 2.40 -11.73 -5.79
N TRP A 49 1.46 -12.41 -6.43
CA TRP A 49 0.06 -12.00 -6.41
C TRP A 49 -0.57 -12.29 -5.06
N VAL A 50 -0.19 -13.38 -4.40
CA VAL A 50 -0.64 -13.68 -3.04
C VAL A 50 -0.07 -12.66 -2.04
N ARG A 51 1.22 -12.29 -2.16
CA ARG A 51 1.79 -11.21 -1.34
C ARG A 51 1.11 -9.87 -1.60
N ARG A 52 0.82 -9.54 -2.86
CA ARG A 52 0.07 -8.32 -3.24
C ARG A 52 -1.34 -8.32 -2.65
N THR A 53 -2.04 -9.45 -2.66
CA THR A 53 -3.34 -9.59 -1.99
C THR A 53 -3.23 -9.32 -0.50
N ALA A 54 -2.18 -9.81 0.18
CA ALA A 54 -1.96 -9.55 1.60
C ALA A 54 -1.86 -8.04 1.91
N LEU A 55 -1.17 -7.29 1.04
CA LEU A 55 -1.04 -5.83 1.16
C LEU A 55 -2.34 -5.08 0.90
N LEU A 56 -3.18 -5.56 -0.03
CA LEU A 56 -4.33 -4.83 -0.54
C LEU A 56 -5.67 -5.21 0.11
N VAL A 57 -5.74 -6.31 0.86
CA VAL A 57 -7.03 -6.79 1.40
C VAL A 57 -7.69 -5.80 2.36
N GLN A 58 -6.90 -4.96 3.05
CA GLN A 58 -7.42 -3.88 3.90
C GLN A 58 -7.40 -2.51 3.23
N HIS A 59 -7.07 -2.42 1.93
CA HIS A 59 -6.85 -1.15 1.24
C HIS A 59 -8.02 -0.17 1.44
N ASP A 60 -9.26 -0.62 1.22
CA ASP A 60 -10.43 0.24 1.28
C ASP A 60 -10.80 0.68 2.70
N ALA A 61 -10.63 -0.19 3.69
CA ALA A 61 -10.77 0.17 5.10
C ALA A 61 -9.70 1.21 5.50
N LEU A 62 -8.44 0.96 5.15
CA LEU A 62 -7.32 1.86 5.43
C LEU A 62 -7.50 3.24 4.78
N ARG A 63 -8.00 3.29 3.54
CA ARG A 63 -8.38 4.51 2.81
C ARG A 63 -9.48 5.31 3.52
N ARG A 64 -10.45 4.62 4.12
CA ARG A 64 -11.52 5.29 4.91
C ARG A 64 -11.05 5.81 6.26
N GLY A 65 -9.84 5.47 6.69
CA GLY A 65 -9.29 5.83 8.01
C GLY A 65 -9.47 4.73 9.05
N GLU A 66 -10.06 3.60 8.66
CA GLU A 66 -10.25 2.39 9.45
C GLU A 66 -9.06 1.43 9.23
N GLY A 67 -9.26 0.15 9.51
CA GLY A 67 -8.30 -0.92 9.22
C GLY A 67 -7.05 -0.88 10.10
N ASP A 68 -6.35 -2.01 10.09
CA ASP A 68 -5.17 -2.22 10.92
C ASP A 68 -3.89 -1.80 10.19
N PHE A 69 -3.50 -0.53 10.34
CA PHE A 69 -2.25 -0.03 9.75
C PHE A 69 -1.01 -0.68 10.36
N ALA A 70 -1.06 -1.07 11.64
CA ALA A 70 0.06 -1.76 12.29
C ALA A 70 0.30 -3.13 11.65
N LEU A 71 -0.76 -3.89 11.35
CA LEU A 71 -0.65 -5.13 10.57
C LEU A 71 -0.10 -4.87 9.17
N PHE A 72 -0.56 -3.81 8.49
CA PHE A 72 -0.03 -3.45 7.16
C PHE A 72 1.48 -3.14 7.24
N ALA A 73 1.91 -2.32 8.20
CA ALA A 73 3.31 -2.00 8.39
C ALA A 73 4.14 -3.25 8.69
N GLU A 74 3.65 -4.13 9.58
CA GLU A 74 4.27 -5.41 9.94
C GLU A 74 4.57 -6.28 8.71
N ILE A 75 3.60 -6.42 7.79
CA ILE A 75 3.76 -7.27 6.61
C ILE A 75 4.50 -6.58 5.46
N ALA A 76 4.42 -5.25 5.37
CA ALA A 76 5.07 -4.49 4.31
C ALA A 76 6.57 -4.31 4.58
N ALA A 77 6.97 -4.12 5.85
CA ALA A 77 8.35 -3.84 6.22
C ALA A 77 9.36 -4.89 5.70
N PRO A 78 9.12 -6.22 5.78
CA PRO A 78 10.02 -7.22 5.18
C PRO A 78 10.14 -7.08 3.65
N MET A 79 9.08 -6.67 2.96
CA MET A 79 9.01 -6.57 1.50
C MET A 79 9.69 -5.33 0.92
N LEU A 80 10.08 -4.34 1.74
CA LEU A 80 10.63 -3.07 1.25
C LEU A 80 11.92 -3.24 0.44
N GLY A 81 12.71 -4.29 0.73
CA GLY A 81 13.94 -4.60 -0.02
C GLY A 81 13.71 -5.33 -1.34
N GLU A 82 12.50 -5.82 -1.62
CA GLU A 82 12.20 -6.54 -2.85
C GLU A 82 12.30 -5.63 -4.07
N ARG A 83 12.71 -6.18 -5.23
CA ARG A 83 12.76 -5.46 -6.52
C ARG A 83 11.48 -5.56 -7.33
N GLU A 84 10.53 -6.36 -6.87
CA GLU A 84 9.28 -6.62 -7.56
C GLU A 84 8.43 -5.35 -7.68
N PHE A 85 8.15 -4.95 -8.92
CA PHE A 85 7.47 -3.70 -9.24
C PHE A 85 6.05 -3.67 -8.64
N TRP A 86 5.32 -4.78 -8.75
CA TRP A 86 3.93 -4.84 -8.29
C TRP A 86 3.83 -4.79 -6.75
N ILE A 87 4.82 -5.30 -6.02
CA ILE A 87 4.85 -5.17 -4.56
C ILE A 87 5.14 -3.73 -4.16
N ARG A 88 6.15 -3.10 -4.77
CA ARG A 88 6.49 -1.69 -4.50
C ARG A 88 5.33 -0.75 -4.78
N LYS A 89 4.59 -0.98 -5.88
CA LYS A 89 3.37 -0.24 -6.22
C LYS A 89 2.24 -0.47 -5.22
N ALA A 90 2.04 -1.71 -4.75
CA ALA A 90 1.00 -1.99 -3.74
C ALA A 90 1.27 -1.24 -2.44
N ILE A 91 2.50 -1.32 -1.91
CA ILE A 91 2.88 -0.61 -0.68
C ILE A 91 2.70 0.90 -0.86
N GLY A 92 3.23 1.46 -1.96
CA GLY A 92 3.10 2.88 -2.25
C GLY A 92 1.65 3.34 -2.37
N TRP A 93 0.79 2.52 -3.00
CA TRP A 93 -0.63 2.84 -3.14
C TRP A 93 -1.36 2.85 -1.80
N VAL A 94 -1.17 1.84 -0.95
CA VAL A 94 -1.79 1.83 0.38
C VAL A 94 -1.33 3.04 1.21
N LEU A 95 -0.02 3.31 1.24
CA LEU A 95 0.52 4.49 1.94
C LEU A 95 -0.08 5.79 1.41
N ARG A 96 -0.21 5.94 0.10
CA ARG A 96 -0.80 7.12 -0.54
C ARG A 96 -2.25 7.35 -0.12
N GLU A 97 -3.04 6.29 -0.02
CA GLU A 97 -4.44 6.41 0.39
C GLU A 97 -4.57 6.68 1.89
N VAL A 98 -3.73 6.03 2.72
CA VAL A 98 -3.68 6.30 4.17
C VAL A 98 -3.26 7.74 4.45
N SER A 99 -2.31 8.29 3.68
CA SER A 99 -1.74 9.62 3.94
C SER A 99 -2.77 10.74 3.85
N LYS A 100 -3.87 10.54 3.12
CA LYS A 100 -4.94 11.52 2.95
C LYS A 100 -5.74 11.76 4.23
N LYS A 101 -5.81 10.76 5.13
CA LYS A 101 -6.56 10.83 6.40
C LYS A 101 -5.69 10.72 7.64
N ARG A 102 -4.63 9.89 7.57
CA ARG A 102 -3.71 9.61 8.69
C ARG A 102 -2.26 9.84 8.24
N PRO A 103 -1.88 11.08 7.88
CA PRO A 103 -0.56 11.39 7.32
C PRO A 103 0.61 11.07 8.25
N ALA A 104 0.42 11.21 9.57
CA ALA A 104 1.45 10.91 10.57
C ALA A 104 1.92 9.44 10.48
N LEU A 105 1.00 8.48 10.37
CA LEU A 105 1.33 7.05 10.25
C LEU A 105 2.22 6.76 9.04
N VAL A 106 1.93 7.42 7.91
CA VAL A 106 2.67 7.23 6.66
C VAL A 106 4.05 7.88 6.73
N ARG A 107 4.13 9.09 7.28
CA ARG A 107 5.41 9.76 7.53
C ARG A 107 6.29 8.90 8.42
N ASP A 108 5.77 8.44 9.56
CA ASP A 108 6.55 7.68 10.55
C ASP A 108 7.07 6.37 9.95
N PHE A 109 6.22 5.62 9.24
CA PHE A 109 6.63 4.40 8.52
C PHE A 109 7.72 4.67 7.47
N LEU A 110 7.58 5.76 6.70
CA LEU A 110 8.56 6.11 5.66
C LEU A 110 9.89 6.63 6.24
N LEU A 111 9.87 7.31 7.38
CA LEU A 111 11.06 7.72 8.11
C LEU A 111 11.79 6.51 8.69
N GLU A 112 11.07 5.66 9.40
CA GLU A 112 11.61 4.44 10.03
C GLU A 112 12.32 3.53 9.02
N HIS A 113 11.78 3.45 7.79
CA HIS A 113 12.33 2.57 6.76
C HIS A 113 13.00 3.31 5.60
N ARG A 114 13.48 4.53 5.84
CA ARG A 114 13.96 5.44 4.78
C ARG A 114 15.06 4.84 3.89
N GLU A 115 15.95 4.03 4.47
CA GLU A 115 17.07 3.40 3.77
C GLU A 115 16.65 2.22 2.89
N ARG A 116 15.54 1.57 3.23
CA ARG A 116 15.06 0.35 2.56
C ARG A 116 13.96 0.63 1.55
N VAL A 117 13.17 1.69 1.77
CA VAL A 117 12.03 2.01 0.91
C VAL A 117 12.51 2.39 -0.50
N SER A 118 11.91 1.77 -1.52
CA SER A 118 12.24 2.11 -2.90
C SER A 118 11.81 3.55 -3.24
N GLY A 119 12.52 4.21 -4.17
CA GLY A 119 12.13 5.55 -4.64
C GLY A 119 10.71 5.59 -5.22
N LEU A 120 10.26 4.50 -5.84
CA LEU A 120 8.87 4.34 -6.31
C LEU A 120 7.86 4.34 -5.15
N THR A 121 8.10 3.51 -4.12
CA THR A 121 7.22 3.44 -2.95
C THR A 121 7.19 4.77 -2.19
N LEU A 122 8.36 5.42 -2.04
CA LEU A 122 8.48 6.73 -1.39
C LEU A 122 7.70 7.81 -2.17
N SER A 123 7.88 7.88 -3.48
CA SER A 123 7.20 8.88 -4.31
C SER A 123 5.68 8.72 -4.33
N GLU A 124 5.18 7.49 -4.40
CA GLU A 124 3.75 7.19 -4.32
C GLU A 124 3.19 7.48 -2.92
N GLY A 125 3.80 6.94 -1.87
CA GLY A 125 3.32 7.03 -0.50
C GLY A 125 3.31 8.46 0.04
N ALA A 126 4.32 9.27 -0.33
CA ALA A 126 4.43 10.65 0.11
C ALA A 126 3.62 11.64 -0.73
N LYS A 127 2.87 11.18 -1.75
CA LYS A 127 2.25 12.05 -2.78
C LYS A 127 1.37 13.16 -2.21
N TYR A 128 0.61 12.86 -1.15
CA TYR A 128 -0.32 13.78 -0.50
C TYR A 128 0.10 14.18 0.91
N LEU A 129 1.35 13.90 1.32
CA LEU A 129 1.85 14.37 2.60
C LEU A 129 1.99 15.91 2.60
N PRO A 130 1.70 16.58 3.74
CA PRO A 130 1.97 18.01 3.88
C PRO A 130 3.44 18.37 3.63
N ALA A 131 3.69 19.60 3.17
CA ALA A 131 5.03 20.09 2.83
C ALA A 131 6.05 19.93 3.98
N ALA A 132 5.64 20.12 5.24
CA ALA A 132 6.50 19.91 6.41
C ALA A 132 6.99 18.44 6.50
N MET A 133 6.05 17.48 6.46
CA MET A 133 6.38 16.05 6.53
C MET A 133 7.18 15.57 5.31
N ARG A 134 6.96 16.16 4.13
CA ARG A 134 7.78 15.87 2.95
C ARG A 134 9.23 16.32 3.13
N ARG A 135 9.47 17.48 3.76
CA ARG A 135 10.82 17.96 4.07
C ARG A 135 11.55 17.04 5.05
N GLU A 136 10.84 16.53 6.06
CA GLU A 136 11.39 15.54 7.01
C GLU A 136 11.87 14.26 6.28
N LEU A 137 11.19 13.86 5.20
CA LEU A 137 11.57 12.73 4.36
C LEU A 137 12.69 13.02 3.34
N GLY A 138 13.22 14.25 3.32
CA GLY A 138 14.19 14.71 2.32
C GLY A 138 13.59 14.88 0.92
N LEU A 139 12.27 15.13 0.83
CA LEU A 139 11.56 15.35 -0.43
C LEU A 139 11.26 16.84 -0.66
N ALA A 140 11.10 17.21 -1.93
CA ALA A 140 10.63 18.54 -2.28
C ALA A 140 9.26 18.84 -1.63
N PRO A 141 9.05 20.03 -1.06
CA PRO A 141 7.83 20.37 -0.31
C PRO A 141 6.57 20.33 -1.18
N VAL A 142 6.70 20.75 -2.44
CA VAL A 142 5.63 20.68 -3.44
C VAL A 142 5.88 19.48 -4.36
N PRO A 143 4.93 18.54 -4.48
CA PRO A 143 5.06 17.42 -5.41
C PRO A 143 5.14 17.87 -6.87
N ALA A 144 5.90 17.16 -7.70
CA ALA A 144 6.03 17.52 -9.12
C ALA A 144 4.71 17.44 -9.92
N TRP A 145 3.68 16.74 -9.41
CA TRP A 145 2.39 16.61 -10.08
C TRP A 145 1.47 17.82 -9.87
N SER A 146 1.54 18.53 -8.73
CA SER A 146 0.66 19.68 -8.47
C SER A 146 0.95 20.84 -9.42
N ARG A 147 2.24 21.06 -9.74
CA ARG A 147 2.68 22.05 -10.73
C ARG A 147 2.07 21.84 -12.12
N ARG A 148 1.73 20.59 -12.48
CA ARG A 148 1.09 20.26 -13.78
C ARG A 148 -0.41 20.50 -13.77
N GLU A 149 -1.07 20.43 -12.62
CA GLU A 149 -2.50 20.72 -12.49
C GLU A 149 -2.75 22.23 -12.43
N GLU A 150 -1.92 22.97 -11.71
CA GLU A 150 -1.92 24.44 -11.71
C GLU A 150 -1.72 25.00 -13.12
N ALA A 151 -0.79 24.43 -13.90
CA ALA A 151 -0.56 24.80 -15.29
C ALA A 151 -1.73 24.44 -16.25
N ARG A 152 -2.60 23.51 -15.86
CA ARG A 152 -3.80 23.11 -16.64
C ARG A 152 -5.06 23.86 -16.24
N ALA A 153 -5.10 24.40 -15.02
CA ALA A 153 -6.24 25.19 -14.52
C ALA A 153 -6.12 26.69 -14.84
N GLY A 154 -4.90 27.16 -15.18
CA GLY A 154 -4.60 28.55 -15.52
C GLY A 154 -4.54 28.85 -17.03
N GLY A 155 -4.94 27.93 -17.90
CA GLY A 155 -5.01 28.10 -19.36
C GLY A 155 -6.34 27.65 -19.90
#